data_AF-A0A7S0TS72-F1
#
_entry.id   AF-A0A7S0TS72-F1
#
_cell.length_a   1.000
_cell.length_b   1.000
_cell.length_c   1.000
_cell.angle_alpha   90.00
_cell.angle_beta   90.00
_cell.angle_gamma   90.00
#
_symmetry.space_group_name_H-M   'P 1'
#
loop_
_entity.id
_entity.type
_entity.pdbx_description
1 polymer ?
#
loop_
_entity_poly.entity_id
_entity_poly.type
_entity_poly.pdbx_seq_one_letter_code
_entity_poly.pdbx_strand_id
1 'polypeptide(L)'
;DGVWVRGVAVGNFTLHRTKRAPMPPSAFSRVNRGYIRFAGRSVVFTGTNQIGVVQAEQPLTAENSYFEVQVLDKGRDCAIAVGVAHRDYPLDQMPGWRNGSIAYHMDDGKLFFQRGQGSRFG
;
A
#
# COMPACT_ATOMS: atom_id res chain seq x y z
N ASP A 1 10.48 4.48 16.56
CA ASP A 1 9.40 3.47 16.46
C ASP A 1 8.16 4.07 15.78
N GLY A 2 8.16 4.13 14.45
CA GLY A 2 7.10 4.77 13.65
C GLY A 2 6.31 3.76 12.81
N VAL A 3 5.02 4.03 12.62
CA VAL A 3 4.10 3.27 11.75
C VAL A 3 4.06 3.91 10.37
N TRP A 4 4.16 3.17 9.27
CA TRP A 4 4.28 3.74 7.92
C TRP A 4 3.12 3.33 7.03
N VAL A 5 2.69 4.23 6.14
CA VAL A 5 1.63 3.95 5.18
C VAL A 5 2.16 3.17 3.99
N ARG A 6 1.38 2.18 3.55
CA ARG A 6 1.72 1.30 2.43
C ARG A 6 0.53 1.05 1.53
N GLY A 7 0.78 1.04 0.23
CA GLY A 7 -0.14 0.55 -0.79
C GLY A 7 0.54 -0.55 -1.61
N VAL A 8 -0.22 -1.59 -1.93
CA VAL A 8 0.17 -2.66 -2.86
C VAL A 8 -0.78 -2.63 -4.02
N ALA A 9 -0.24 -2.80 -5.21
CA ALA A 9 -1.03 -2.83 -6.42
C ALA A 9 -0.69 -4.06 -7.26
N VAL A 10 -1.77 -4.71 -7.72
CA VAL A 10 -1.87 -5.38 -9.02
C VAL A 10 -2.79 -4.53 -9.93
N GLY A 11 -2.65 -3.19 -9.84
CA GLY A 11 -3.48 -2.15 -10.47
C GLY A 11 -2.85 -0.75 -10.32
N ASN A 12 -3.60 0.34 -10.52
CA ASN A 12 -3.10 1.71 -10.40
C ASN A 12 -3.80 2.45 -9.25
N PHE A 13 -3.04 3.16 -8.41
CA PHE A 13 -3.61 3.97 -7.34
C PHE A 13 -2.84 5.28 -7.10
N THR A 14 -3.45 6.18 -6.34
CA THR A 14 -2.78 7.34 -5.75
C THR A 14 -2.89 7.28 -4.24
N LEU A 15 -1.85 7.70 -3.53
CA LEU A 15 -1.85 7.81 -2.07
C LEU A 15 -1.88 9.29 -1.68
N HIS A 16 -2.72 9.64 -0.73
CA HIS A 16 -2.89 10.99 -0.23
C HIS A 16 -2.70 11.01 1.28
N ARG A 17 -2.19 12.13 1.82
CA ARG A 17 -2.20 12.44 3.27
C ARG A 17 -3.28 13.44 3.67
N THR A 18 -3.82 14.16 2.68
CA THR A 18 -4.91 15.12 2.83
C THR A 18 -5.79 15.00 1.60
N LYS A 19 -7.05 15.45 1.68
CA LYS A 19 -8.00 15.44 0.56
C LYS A 19 -7.66 16.34 -0.64
N ARG A 20 -6.45 16.90 -0.70
CA ARG A 20 -6.08 17.94 -1.68
C ARG A 20 -5.38 17.38 -2.91
N ALA A 21 -4.24 16.72 -2.72
CA ALA A 21 -3.40 16.27 -3.82
C ALA A 21 -2.70 14.94 -3.48
N PRO A 22 -2.58 14.02 -4.46
CA PRO A 22 -1.76 12.84 -4.31
C PRO A 22 -0.33 13.18 -3.91
N MET A 23 0.29 12.32 -3.11
CA MET A 23 1.70 12.47 -2.77
C MET A 23 2.59 12.32 -4.01
N PRO A 24 3.67 13.11 -4.13
CA PRO A 24 4.63 12.97 -5.22
C PRO A 24 5.45 11.68 -5.07
N PRO A 25 6.10 11.18 -6.15
CA PRO A 25 6.97 10.00 -6.09
C PRO A 25 8.09 10.09 -5.05
N SER A 26 8.60 11.30 -4.77
CA SER A 26 9.62 11.52 -3.75
C SER A 26 9.15 11.20 -2.32
N ALA A 27 7.84 11.18 -2.07
CA ALA A 27 7.28 10.87 -0.76
C ALA A 27 7.28 9.36 -0.44
N PHE A 28 7.87 8.51 -1.29
CA PHE A 28 7.96 7.06 -1.10
C PHE A 28 9.41 6.63 -1.00
N SER A 29 9.84 6.19 0.18
CA SER A 29 11.22 5.78 0.42
C SER A 29 11.51 4.34 0.02
N ARG A 30 10.48 3.47 0.02
CA ARG A 30 10.64 2.06 -0.34
C ARG A 30 9.64 1.66 -1.40
N VAL A 31 10.16 1.30 -2.55
CA VAL A 31 9.39 0.96 -3.75
C VAL A 31 9.98 -0.32 -4.33
N ASN A 32 9.14 -1.33 -4.59
CA ASN A 32 9.55 -2.48 -5.37
C ASN A 32 9.66 -2.09 -6.85
N ARG A 33 10.82 -1.54 -7.23
CA ARG A 33 11.07 -1.01 -8.57
C ARG A 33 11.09 -2.08 -9.67
N GLY A 34 11.08 -3.36 -9.32
CA GLY A 34 10.84 -4.43 -10.30
C GLY A 34 9.48 -4.26 -10.98
N TYR A 35 8.43 -3.96 -10.19
CA TYR A 35 7.03 -4.06 -10.63
C TYR A 35 6.20 -2.79 -10.39
N ILE A 36 6.80 -1.74 -9.81
CA ILE A 36 6.16 -0.45 -9.63
C ILE A 36 6.84 0.61 -10.50
N ARG A 37 6.03 1.45 -11.16
CA ARG A 37 6.44 2.69 -11.82
C ARG A 37 5.57 3.84 -11.32
N PHE A 38 6.03 5.07 -11.56
CA PHE A 38 5.24 6.26 -11.31
C PHE A 38 4.88 6.91 -12.66
N ALA A 39 3.59 7.21 -12.84
CA ALA A 39 3.09 8.02 -13.96
C ALA A 39 2.55 9.33 -13.38
N GLY A 40 3.38 10.38 -13.38
CA GLY A 40 3.11 11.57 -12.59
C GLY A 40 3.05 11.24 -11.09
N ARG A 41 1.87 11.38 -10.48
CA ARG A 41 1.64 11.04 -9.06
C ARG A 41 0.93 9.69 -8.87
N SER A 42 0.61 8.99 -9.96
CA SER A 42 -0.01 7.66 -9.91
C SER A 42 1.06 6.60 -9.69
N VAL A 43 0.80 5.67 -8.79
CA VAL A 43 1.54 4.43 -8.60
C VAL A 43 0.96 3.41 -9.57
N VAL A 44 1.80 2.90 -10.46
CA VAL A 44 1.42 1.98 -11.52
C VAL A 44 2.10 0.65 -11.31
N PHE A 45 1.32 -0.42 -11.22
CA PHE A 45 1.85 -1.78 -11.24
C PHE A 45 2.09 -2.26 -12.67
N THR A 46 3.24 -2.88 -12.89
CA THR A 46 3.69 -3.35 -14.21
C THR A 46 4.09 -4.82 -14.21
N GLY A 47 3.87 -5.54 -13.11
CA GLY A 47 4.10 -6.99 -13.04
C GLY A 47 2.93 -7.79 -13.61
N THR A 48 3.07 -9.11 -13.60
CA THR A 48 1.98 -10.02 -13.99
C THR A 48 1.57 -10.90 -12.82
N ASN A 49 2.54 -11.61 -12.23
CA ASN A 49 2.33 -12.55 -11.12
C ASN A 49 3.18 -12.19 -9.89
N GLN A 50 3.66 -10.94 -9.82
CA GLN A 50 4.53 -10.45 -8.75
C GLN A 50 3.81 -9.44 -7.86
N ILE A 51 4.42 -9.12 -6.72
CA ILE A 51 3.84 -8.20 -5.75
C ILE A 51 4.54 -6.83 -5.89
N GLY A 52 3.76 -5.82 -6.27
CA GLY A 52 4.22 -4.42 -6.32
C GLY A 52 3.94 -3.70 -5.00
N VAL A 53 4.96 -3.11 -4.39
CA VAL A 53 4.87 -2.46 -3.08
C VAL A 53 5.41 -1.03 -3.14
N VAL A 54 4.71 -0.09 -2.51
CA VAL A 54 5.26 1.20 -2.12
C VAL A 54 4.97 1.53 -0.66
N GLN A 55 5.92 2.20 -0.01
CA GLN A 55 5.81 2.65 1.37
C GLN A 55 6.23 4.12 1.47
N ALA A 56 5.43 4.91 2.18
CA ALA A 56 5.69 6.33 2.35
C ALA A 56 7.00 6.57 3.13
N GLU A 57 7.70 7.65 2.79
CA GLU A 57 8.97 8.07 3.41
C GLU A 57 8.82 8.59 4.83
N GLN A 58 7.63 9.12 5.18
CA GLN A 58 7.30 9.66 6.50
C GLN A 58 6.33 8.72 7.24
N PRO A 59 6.45 8.54 8.56
CA PRO A 59 5.51 7.69 9.28
C PRO A 59 4.17 8.42 9.46
N LEU A 60 3.19 7.72 10.01
CA LEU A 60 2.06 8.33 10.67
C LEU A 60 2.50 8.81 12.06
N THR A 61 2.00 9.98 12.45
CA THR A 61 2.17 10.55 13.80
C THR A 61 0.80 10.92 14.35
N ALA A 62 0.71 11.39 15.60
CA ALA A 62 -0.56 11.86 16.14
C ALA A 62 -1.13 13.04 15.31
N GLU A 63 -0.24 13.93 14.86
CA GLU A 63 -0.55 15.11 14.04
C GLU A 63 -0.85 14.74 12.58
N ASN A 64 -0.26 13.65 12.09
CA ASN A 64 -0.41 13.15 10.73
C ASN A 64 -0.87 11.69 10.75
N SER A 65 -2.06 11.46 11.32
CA SER A 65 -2.60 10.13 11.61
C SER A 65 -3.46 9.55 10.49
N TYR A 66 -3.65 10.30 9.41
CA TYR A 66 -4.54 9.96 8.32
C TYR A 66 -3.83 9.80 6.98
N PHE A 67 -4.35 8.89 6.18
CA PHE A 67 -4.04 8.75 4.77
C PHE A 67 -5.25 8.17 4.05
N GLU A 68 -5.30 8.33 2.73
CA GLU A 68 -6.30 7.71 1.88
C GLU A 68 -5.67 7.25 0.57
N VAL A 69 -6.23 6.19 0.00
CA VAL A 69 -5.82 5.66 -1.30
C VAL A 69 -7.00 5.77 -2.24
N GLN A 70 -6.79 6.40 -3.38
CA GLN A 70 -7.75 6.38 -4.49
C GLN A 70 -7.29 5.34 -5.51
N VAL A 71 -8.10 4.30 -5.68
CA VAL A 71 -7.90 3.30 -6.73
C VAL A 71 -8.33 3.92 -8.06
N LEU A 72 -7.41 3.99 -9.01
CA LEU A 72 -7.65 4.51 -10.36
C LEU A 72 -8.01 3.38 -11.33
N ASP A 73 -7.36 2.23 -11.17
CA ASP A 73 -7.62 1.01 -11.92
C ASP A 73 -7.42 -0.18 -10.99
N LYS A 74 -8.45 -1.02 -10.84
CA LYS A 74 -8.39 -2.20 -9.98
C LYS A 74 -7.66 -3.39 -10.62
N GLY A 75 -7.36 -3.31 -11.91
CA GLY A 75 -6.88 -4.46 -12.68
C GLY A 75 -7.93 -5.59 -12.75
N ARG A 76 -7.48 -6.80 -13.07
CA ARG A 76 -8.38 -7.95 -13.21
C ARG A 76 -8.94 -8.41 -11.87
N ASP A 77 -8.05 -8.70 -10.92
CA ASP A 77 -8.39 -9.41 -9.68
C ASP A 77 -8.54 -8.49 -8.47
N CYS A 78 -8.32 -7.17 -8.62
CA CYS A 78 -8.38 -6.22 -7.51
C CYS A 78 -7.49 -6.60 -6.31
N ALA A 79 -6.37 -7.29 -6.56
CA ALA A 79 -5.36 -7.63 -5.57
C ALA A 79 -4.57 -6.39 -5.13
N ILE A 80 -5.28 -5.48 -4.48
CA ILE A 80 -4.83 -4.21 -3.94
C ILE A 80 -5.02 -4.29 -2.43
N ALA A 81 -3.93 -4.07 -1.70
CA ALA A 81 -3.96 -4.01 -0.25
C ALA A 81 -3.44 -2.67 0.23
N VAL A 82 -4.14 -2.10 1.21
CA VAL A 82 -3.84 -0.78 1.77
C VAL A 82 -3.78 -0.90 3.27
N GLY A 83 -2.73 -0.34 3.88
CA GLY A 83 -2.56 -0.49 5.31
C GLY A 83 -1.32 0.20 5.86
N VAL A 84 -0.92 -0.26 7.04
CA VAL A 84 0.26 0.25 7.74
C VAL A 84 1.24 -0.86 8.04
N ALA A 85 2.53 -0.55 7.99
CA ALA A 85 3.61 -1.49 8.20
C ALA A 85 4.83 -0.84 8.86
N HIS A 86 5.73 -1.66 9.41
CA HIS A 86 7.06 -1.24 9.86
C HIS A 86 7.96 -0.82 8.69
N ARG A 87 9.01 -0.02 8.98
CA ARG A 87 9.91 0.58 7.98
C ARG A 87 10.56 -0.45 7.05
N ASP A 88 10.91 -1.60 7.61
CA ASP A 88 11.70 -2.67 7.01
C ASP A 88 10.86 -3.79 6.38
N TYR A 89 9.52 -3.67 6.39
CA TYR A 89 8.63 -4.71 5.91
C TYR A 89 8.98 -5.22 4.48
N PRO A 90 8.97 -6.53 4.20
CA PRO A 90 9.37 -7.11 2.92
C PRO A 90 8.70 -6.43 1.70
N LEU A 91 9.42 -6.22 0.60
CA LEU A 91 8.88 -5.57 -0.62
C LEU A 91 8.25 -6.57 -1.62
N ASP A 92 8.19 -7.83 -1.25
CA ASP A 92 7.70 -8.98 -2.00
C ASP A 92 6.53 -9.69 -1.28
N GLN A 93 5.88 -9.01 -0.33
CA GLN A 93 4.73 -9.50 0.43
C GLN A 93 3.64 -8.43 0.48
N MET A 94 2.36 -8.82 0.45
CA MET A 94 1.28 -7.85 0.66
C MET A 94 1.28 -7.40 2.14
N PRO A 95 0.99 -6.12 2.46
CA PRO A 95 0.85 -5.68 3.85
C PRO A 95 -0.26 -6.49 4.53
N GLY A 96 -0.12 -6.75 5.82
CA GLY A 96 -0.98 -7.63 6.58
C GLY A 96 -0.55 -9.10 6.60
N TRP A 97 0.26 -9.58 5.65
CA TRP A 97 0.65 -11.01 5.58
C TRP A 97 1.77 -11.42 6.54
N ARG A 98 2.68 -10.51 6.87
CA ARG A 98 3.85 -10.70 7.74
C ARG A 98 3.79 -9.81 8.98
N ASN A 99 4.60 -10.16 9.97
CA ASN A 99 4.72 -9.42 11.23
C ASN A 99 5.02 -7.93 11.00
N GLY A 100 4.55 -7.08 11.91
CA GLY A 100 4.73 -5.63 11.82
C GLY A 100 3.85 -4.94 10.78
N SER A 101 2.69 -5.52 10.41
CA SER A 101 1.73 -4.87 9.50
C SER A 101 0.28 -5.26 9.73
N ILE A 102 -0.63 -4.37 9.33
CA ILE A 102 -2.07 -4.60 9.19
C ILE A 102 -2.55 -3.97 7.88
N ALA A 103 -3.46 -4.62 7.16
CA ALA A 103 -4.02 -4.07 5.94
C ALA A 103 -5.43 -4.55 5.64
N TYR A 104 -6.16 -3.75 4.89
CA TYR A 104 -7.38 -4.12 4.21
C TYR A 104 -7.04 -4.60 2.80
N HIS A 105 -7.56 -5.77 2.42
CA HIS A 105 -7.38 -6.39 1.10
C HIS A 105 -8.69 -6.26 0.32
N MET A 106 -8.64 -5.61 -0.84
CA MET A 106 -9.83 -5.19 -1.60
C MET A 106 -10.42 -6.31 -2.46
N ASP A 107 -9.65 -7.36 -2.74
CA ASP A 107 -10.07 -8.54 -3.49
C ASP A 107 -11.08 -9.39 -2.72
N ASP A 108 -10.92 -9.52 -1.41
CA ASP A 108 -11.81 -10.33 -0.56
C ASP A 108 -12.50 -9.57 0.58
N GLY A 109 -12.20 -8.28 0.73
CA GLY A 109 -12.79 -7.39 1.72
C GLY A 109 -12.40 -7.71 3.16
N LYS A 110 -11.28 -8.40 3.38
CA LYS A 110 -10.83 -8.82 4.72
C LYS A 110 -9.75 -7.91 5.30
N LEU A 111 -9.65 -7.93 6.63
CA LEU A 111 -8.51 -7.41 7.35
C LEU A 111 -7.48 -8.51 7.57
N PHE A 112 -6.23 -8.21 7.22
CA PHE A 112 -5.08 -9.08 7.43
C PHE A 112 -4.18 -8.46 8.51
N PHE A 113 -3.95 -9.21 9.58
CA PHE A 113 -3.09 -8.80 10.70
C PHE A 113 -1.99 -9.82 10.91
N GLN A 114 -0.78 -9.47 10.45
CA GLN A 114 0.45 -10.22 10.69
C GLN A 114 0.46 -11.69 10.25
N ARG A 115 -0.45 -12.10 9.35
CA ARG A 115 -0.55 -13.47 8.83
C ARG A 115 -1.23 -13.52 7.46
N GLY A 116 -0.96 -14.56 6.67
CA GLY A 116 -1.53 -14.76 5.33
C GLY A 116 -3.02 -15.14 5.29
N GLN A 117 -3.73 -15.10 6.42
CA GLN A 117 -5.17 -15.40 6.51
C GLN A 117 -5.91 -14.18 7.06
N GLY A 118 -6.74 -13.58 6.21
CA GLY A 118 -7.59 -12.46 6.57
C GLY A 118 -8.84 -12.88 7.34
N SER A 119 -9.37 -11.95 8.12
CA SER A 119 -10.64 -12.07 8.83
C SER A 119 -11.67 -11.13 8.20
N ARG A 120 -12.95 -11.53 8.22
CA ARG A 120 -14.04 -10.67 7.76
C ARG A 120 -14.01 -9.34 8.53
N PHE A 121 -14.18 -8.24 7.79
CA PHE A 121 -14.30 -6.90 8.34
C PHE A 121 -15.71 -6.37 8.05
N GLY A 122 -16.35 -5.77 9.06
CA GLY A 122 -17.76 -5.35 8.99
C GLY A 122 -18.73 -6.40 9.51
#